data_AF-A0A7J9MT67-F1
#
_entry.id   AF-A0A7J9MT67-F1
#
_cell.length_a   1.000
_cell.length_b   1.000
_cell.length_c   1.000
_cell.angle_alpha   90.00
_cell.angle_beta   90.00
_cell.angle_gamma   90.00
#
_symmetry.space_group_name_H-M   'P 1'
#
loop_
_entity.id
_entity.type
_entity.pdbx_description
1 polymer ?
#
loop_
_entity_poly.entity_id
_entity_poly.type
_entity_poly.pdbx_seq_one_letter_code
_entity_poly.pdbx_strand_id
1 'polypeptide(L)' 'TASKSSLFDHLIDIWEFIPGPVPGTCSFYFLVNFKFQSPLYR' A
#
# COMPACT_ATOMS: atom_id res chain seq x y z
N THR A 1 -1.78 8.78 -9.15
CA THR A 1 -1.74 7.82 -8.03
C THR A 1 -0.31 7.70 -7.55
N ALA A 2 -0.07 7.47 -6.25
CA ALA A 2 1.27 7.46 -5.64
C ALA A 2 2.29 6.57 -6.37
N SER A 3 1.85 5.47 -6.99
CA SER A 3 2.64 4.57 -7.85
C SER A 3 3.25 5.19 -9.10
N LYS A 4 2.79 6.37 -9.53
CA LYS A 4 3.34 7.11 -10.68
C LYS A 4 4.26 8.26 -10.28
N SER A 5 4.50 8.45 -8.98
CA SER A 5 5.40 9.50 -8.50
C SER A 5 6.85 9.03 -8.56
N SER A 6 7.78 9.93 -8.90
CA SER A 6 9.23 9.69 -8.80
C SER A 6 9.75 9.82 -7.37
N LEU A 7 8.88 9.73 -6.36
CA LEU A 7 9.26 9.82 -4.95
C LEU A 7 9.80 8.47 -4.43
N PHE A 8 9.36 7.37 -5.05
CA PHE A 8 9.63 6.02 -4.60
C PHE A 8 10.39 5.24 -5.68
N ASP A 9 11.48 4.58 -5.28
CA ASP A 9 12.14 3.55 -6.09
C ASP A 9 11.25 2.29 -6.20
N HIS A 10 10.54 2.03 -5.11
CA HIS A 10 9.68 0.87 -4.96
C HIS A 10 8.47 1.28 -4.12
N LEU A 11 7.28 0.93 -4.57
CA LEU A 11 6.04 1.10 -3.84
C LEU A 11 5.11 -0.08 -4.15
N ILE A 12 4.78 -0.85 -3.13
CA ILE A 12 3.68 -1.81 -3.11
C ILE A 12 2.57 -1.16 -2.31
N ASP A 13 1.39 -1.03 -2.93
CA ASP A 13 0.21 -0.40 -2.36
C ASP A 13 -1.00 -1.27 -2.67
N ILE A 14 -1.19 -2.32 -1.86
CA ILE A 14 -2.25 -3.32 -2.04
C ILE A 14 -3.32 -3.11 -0.99
N TRP A 15 -4.58 -3.17 -1.44
CA TRP A 15 -5.77 -3.00 -0.64
C TRP A 15 -6.73 -4.15 -0.95
N GLU A 16 -7.10 -4.93 0.06
CA GLU A 16 -7.98 -6.09 -0.08
C GLU A 16 -9.15 -6.01 0.88
N PHE A 17 -10.35 -6.26 0.34
CA PHE A 17 -11.59 -6.34 1.11
C PHE A 17 -12.04 -7.79 1.15
N ILE A 18 -12.09 -8.35 2.35
CA ILE A 18 -12.45 -9.74 2.60
C ILE A 18 -13.82 -9.73 3.29
N PRO A 19 -14.81 -10.52 2.83
CA PRO A 19 -16.09 -10.65 3.53
C PRO A 19 -15.89 -11.04 5.00
N GLY A 20 -16.55 -10.32 5.90
CA GLY A 20 -16.47 -10.56 7.33
C GLY A 20 -17.36 -11.72 7.78
N PRO A 21 -17.19 -12.20 9.03
CA PRO A 21 -17.98 -13.31 9.56
C PRO A 21 -19.46 -12.97 9.77
N VAL A 22 -19.84 -11.69 9.73
CA VAL A 22 -21.21 -11.20 9.92
C VAL A 22 -21.70 -10.50 8.64
N PRO A 23 -22.96 -10.70 8.22
CA PRO A 23 -23.52 -10.01 7.05
C PRO A 23 -23.34 -8.50 7.12
N GLY A 24 -22.85 -7.90 6.03
CA GLY A 24 -22.60 -6.46 5.93
C GLY A 24 -21.28 -5.99 6.55
N THR A 25 -20.44 -6.90 7.07
CA THR A 25 -19.10 -6.57 7.55
C THR A 25 -18.02 -7.03 6.57
N CYS A 26 -16.87 -6.36 6.58
CA CYS A 26 -15.68 -6.81 5.86
C CYS A 26 -14.43 -6.58 6.70
N SER A 27 -13.44 -7.46 6.50
CA SER A 27 -12.07 -7.24 6.93
C SER A 27 -11.31 -6.52 5.83
N PHE A 28 -10.55 -5.51 6.22
CA PHE A 28 -9.76 -4.70 5.31
C PHE A 28 -8.28 -4.94 5.59
N TYR A 29 -7.59 -5.48 4.59
CA TYR A 29 -6.16 -5.70 4.65
C TYR A 29 -5.46 -4.71 3.74
N PHE A 30 -4.45 -4.03 4.27
CA PHE A 30 -3.59 -3.17 3.47
C PHE A 30 -2.13 -3.57 3.66
N LEU A 31 -1.43 -3.73 2.54
CA LEU A 31 0.00 -3.97 2.51
C LEU A 31 0.66 -2.80 1.79
N VAL A 32 1.38 -2.01 2.58
CA VAL A 32 2.16 -0.88 2.10
C VAL A 32 3.62 -1.15 2.39
N ASN A 33 4.41 -1.29 1.33
CA ASN A 33 5.86 -1.42 1.42
C ASN A 33 6.49 -0.45 0.43
N PHE A 34 7.45 0.35 0.86
CA PHE A 34 8.06 1.36 0.00
C PHE A 34 9.54 1.56 0.27
N LYS A 35 10.23 2.06 -0.75
CA LYS A 35 11.59 2.59 -0.67
C LYS A 35 11.59 3.99 -1.26
N PHE A 36 11.98 4.97 -0.45
CA PHE A 36 12.12 6.36 -0.90
C PHE A 36 13.39 6.56 -1.74
N GLN A 37 13.28 7.42 -2.75
CA GLN A 37 14.44 8.06 -3.34
C GLN A 37 14.86 9.23 -2.46
N SER A 38 15.73 8.98 -1.48
CA SER A 38 16.31 10.04 -0.65
C SER A 38 17.75 10.33 -1.04
N PRO A 39 18.12 11.58 -1.34
CA PRO A 39 19.52 11.97 -1.56
C PRO A 39 20.43 11.69 -0.35
N LEU A 40 19.85 11.56 0.85
CA LEU A 40 20.57 11.31 2.11
C LEU A 40 20.81 9.82 2.38
N TYR A 41 20.17 8.93 1.63
CA TYR A 41 20.31 7.48 1.69
C TYR A 41 20.68 6.98 0.29
N ARG A 42 21.94 7.19 -0.11
CA ARG A 42 22.55 6.69 -1.34
C ARG A 42 23.55 5.60 -1.05
#